data_AF-A0A7V1SJW2-F1
#
_entry.id   AF-A0A7V1SJW2-F1
#
_cell.length_a   1.000
_cell.length_b   1.000
_cell.length_c   1.000
_cell.angle_alpha   90.00
_cell.angle_beta   90.00
_cell.angle_gamma   90.00
#
_symmetry.space_group_name_H-M   'P 1'
#
loop_
_entity.id
_entity.type
_entity.pdbx_description
1 polymer ?
#
loop_
_entity_poly.entity_id
_entity_poly.type
_entity_poly.pdbx_seq_one_letter_code
_entity_poly.pdbx_strand_id
1 'polypeptide(L)' 'MFHMTEELIKILGIDAGRLRLEWISSAEGTRFAEVAREFTEQVRALGPSALKEAA' A
#
# COMPACT_ATOMS: atom_id res chain seq x y z
N MET A 1 3.94 10.56 11.30
CA MET A 1 4.67 10.47 10.01
C MET A 1 3.83 9.85 8.90
N PHE A 2 3.09 8.77 9.16
CA PHE A 2 2.19 8.15 8.15
C PHE A 2 1.23 9.15 7.49
N HIS A 3 0.59 10.02 8.28
CA HIS A 3 -0.31 11.06 7.76
C HIS A 3 0.34 11.99 6.73
N MET A 4 1.62 12.35 6.92
CA MET A 4 2.34 13.17 5.94
C MET A 4 2.57 12.42 4.63
N THR A 5 2.84 11.10 4.71
CA THR A 5 2.94 10.24 3.53
C THR A 5 1.60 10.11 2.81
N GLU A 6 0.50 9.95 3.55
CA GLU A 6 -0.86 9.94 2.97
C GLU A 6 -1.16 11.23 2.19
N GLU A 7 -0.82 12.39 2.76
CA GLU A 7 -1.00 13.66 2.05
C GLU A 7 -0.08 13.79 0.83
N LEU A 8 1.17 13.33 0.93
CA LEU A 8 2.10 13.35 -0.20
C LEU A 8 1.61 12.48 -1.36
N ILE A 9 1.14 11.25 -1.09
CA ILE A 9 0.68 10.36 -2.16
C ILE A 9 -0.57 10.92 -2.87
N LYS A 10 -1.43 11.64 -2.16
CA LYS A 10 -2.58 12.35 -2.75
C LYS A 10 -2.11 13.46 -3.68
N ILE A 11 -1.13 14.27 -3.27
CA ILE A 11 -0.55 15.33 -4.10
C ILE A 11 0.08 14.75 -5.38
N LEU A 12 0.73 13.59 -5.28
CA LEU A 12 1.33 12.89 -6.41
C LEU A 12 0.32 12.15 -7.30
N GLY A 13 -0.99 12.19 -6.98
CA GLY A 13 -2.03 11.50 -7.74
C GLY A 13 -1.97 9.97 -7.63
N ILE A 14 -1.34 9.44 -6.58
CA ILE A 14 -1.29 8.01 -6.31
C ILE A 14 -2.58 7.61 -5.59
N ASP A 15 -3.20 6.52 -6.06
CA ASP A 15 -4.38 5.95 -5.40
C ASP A 15 -4.09 5.60 -3.94
N ALA A 16 -4.94 6.08 -3.01
CA ALA A 16 -4.77 5.87 -1.57
C ALA A 16 -4.79 4.38 -1.17
N GLY A 17 -5.45 3.53 -1.95
CA GLY A 17 -5.44 2.08 -1.81
C GLY A 17 -4.07 1.44 -2.08
N ARG A 18 -3.06 2.20 -2.51
CA ARG A 18 -1.66 1.74 -2.66
C ARG A 18 -0.80 2.01 -1.42
N LEU A 19 -1.36 2.57 -0.35
CA LEU A 19 -0.69 2.77 0.92
C LEU A 19 -1.52 2.15 2.04
N ARG A 20 -0.88 1.34 2.89
CA ARG A 20 -1.54 0.69 4.02
C ARG A 20 -0.56 0.60 5.20
N LEU A 21 -1.05 0.86 6.40
CA LEU A 21 -0.31 0.68 7.65
C LEU A 21 -0.97 -0.42 8.46
N GLU A 22 -0.19 -1.43 8.84
CA GLU A 22 -0.64 -2.54 9.67
C GLU A 22 0.41 -2.79 10.75
N TRP A 23 -0.03 -2.94 11.99
CA TRP A 23 0.83 -3.25 13.13
C TRP A 23 0.83 -4.75 13.35
N ILE A 24 1.98 -5.39 13.15
CA ILE A 24 2.14 -6.84 13.25
C ILE A 24 3.38 -7.13 14.07
N SER A 25 3.24 -7.91 15.14
CA SER A 25 4.36 -8.29 16.01
C SER A 25 5.19 -9.41 15.39
N SER A 26 6.39 -9.66 15.94
CA SER A 26 7.27 -10.73 15.47
C SER A 26 6.71 -12.15 15.68
N ALA A 27 5.71 -12.31 16.55
CA ALA A 27 5.04 -13.58 16.79
C ALA A 27 3.90 -13.87 15.79
N GLU A 28 3.49 -12.88 14.99
CA GLU A 28 2.28 -12.93 14.15
C GLU A 28 2.60 -13.24 12.67
N GLY A 29 3.45 -14.23 12.44
CA GLY A 29 3.90 -14.59 11.07
C GLY A 29 2.75 -14.94 10.13
N THR A 30 1.74 -15.68 10.59
CA THR A 30 0.56 -16.02 9.78
C THR A 30 -0.23 -14.78 9.39
N ARG A 31 -0.43 -13.84 10.34
CA ARG A 31 -1.13 -12.58 10.07
C ARG A 31 -0.39 -11.72 9.06
N PHE A 32 0.95 -11.66 9.15
CA PHE A 32 1.76 -10.99 8.15
C PHE A 32 1.54 -11.56 6.75
N ALA A 33 1.58 -12.88 6.60
CA ALA A 33 1.36 -13.54 5.32
C ALA A 33 -0.03 -13.25 4.74
N GLU A 34 -1.06 -13.28 5.58
CA GLU A 34 -2.44 -12.94 5.20
C GLU A 34 -2.56 -11.49 4.71
N VAL A 35 -2.10 -10.53 5.52
CA VAL A 35 -2.15 -9.10 5.19
C VAL A 35 -1.35 -8.79 3.93
N ALA A 36 -0.16 -9.37 3.78
CA ALA A 36 0.67 -9.18 2.59
C ALA A 36 -0.02 -9.73 1.33
N ARG A 37 -0.67 -10.90 1.42
CA ARG A 37 -1.44 -11.48 0.31
C ARG A 37 -2.64 -10.60 -0.04
N GLU A 38 -3.44 -10.21 0.94
CA GLU A 38 -4.61 -9.33 0.72
C GLU A 38 -4.23 -8.01 0.09
N PHE A 39 -3.19 -7.35 0.61
CA PHE A 39 -2.72 -6.09 0.07
C PHE A 39 -2.14 -6.24 -1.34
N THR A 40 -1.45 -7.35 -1.62
CA THR A 40 -0.98 -7.67 -2.98
C THR A 40 -2.15 -7.79 -3.96
N GLU A 41 -3.21 -8.51 -3.60
CA GLU A 41 -4.39 -8.63 -4.46
C GLU A 41 -5.12 -7.29 -4.66
N GLN A 42 -5.22 -6.47 -3.60
CA GLN A 42 -5.74 -5.12 -3.71
C GLN A 42 -4.94 -4.27 -4.71
N VAL A 43 -3.61 -4.26 -4.61
CA VAL A 43 -2.75 -3.50 -5.52
C VAL A 43 -2.82 -4.04 -6.95
N ARG A 44 -2.94 -5.36 -7.13
CA ARG A 44 -3.17 -5.99 -8.45
C ARG A 44 -4.48 -5.53 -9.07
N ALA A 45 -5.57 -5.48 -8.30
CA ALA A 45 -6.88 -5.03 -8.77
C ALA A 45 -6.88 -3.55 -9.18
N LEU A 46 -6.07 -2.71 -8.54
CA LEU A 46 -5.86 -1.30 -8.94
C LEU A 46 -5.06 -1.15 -10.25
N GLY A 47 -4.49 -2.23 -10.78
CA GLY A 47 -3.70 -2.22 -12.01
C GLY A 47 -2.30 -1.57 -11.87
N PRO A 48 -1.58 -1.38 -12.99
CA PRO A 48 -0.30 -0.69 -13.01
C PRO A 48 -0.39 0.75 -12.47
N SER A 49 0.70 1.23 -11.86
CA SER A 49 0.78 2.62 -11.41
C SER A 49 1.04 3.56 -12.60
N ALA A 50 0.22 4.60 -12.75
CA ALA A 50 0.38 5.63 -13.77
C ALA A 50 1.71 6.42 -13.62
N LEU A 51 2.32 6.44 -12.43
CA LEU A 51 3.63 7.06 -12.24
C LEU A 51 4.74 6.40 -13.07
N LYS A 52 4.58 5.13 -13.44
CA LYS A 52 5.57 4.43 -14.28
C LYS A 52 5.56 4.94 -15.72
N GLU A 53 4.49 5.58 -16.17
CA GLU A 53 4.42 6.17 -17.52
C GLU A 53 5.06 7.57 -17.58
N ALA A 54 5.20 8.23 -16.43
CA ALA A 54 5.74 9.59 -16.32
C ALA A 54 7.27 9.65 -16.07
N ALA A 55 7.91 8.51 -15.78
CA ALA A 55 9.35 8.38 -15.48
C ALA A 55 10.10 7.69 -16.62
#